data_AF-A0A843DLG5-F1
#
_entry.id   AF-A0A843DLG5-F1
#
_cell.length_a   1.000
_cell.length_b   1.000
_cell.length_c   1.000
_cell.angle_alpha   90.00
_cell.angle_beta   90.00
_cell.angle_gamma   90.00
#
_symmetry.space_group_name_H-M   'P 1'
#
loop_
_entity.id
_entity.type
_entity.pdbx_description
1 polymer ?
#
loop_
_entity_poly.entity_id
_entity_poly.type
_entity_poly.pdbx_seq_one_letter_code
_entity_poly.pdbx_strand_id
1 'polypeptide(L)'
;TELLDVIIDHVMKHGDVRLGLDLIKRSVLYAEKAARKSVTEDDVQKAVDASRDLHLEMLIASLSDDECLVLKIAAELFSDETSPTTKEIMEALPAKGPKLTRISEIFKRLDRLRLIDLQYSNQGGGRRRFVHLHEDRALVLTILARREQAAD
;
A
#
# COMPACT_ATOMS: atom_id res chain seq x y z
N THR A 1 21.49 7.30 19.34
CA THR A 1 20.50 6.21 19.31
C THR A 1 19.14 6.73 18.90
N GLU A 2 18.78 7.97 19.26
CA GLU A 2 17.44 8.56 19.04
C GLU A 2 16.98 8.72 17.58
N LEU A 3 17.89 8.89 16.59
CA LEU A 3 17.48 9.04 15.19
C LEU A 3 16.85 7.77 14.60
N LEU A 4 17.34 6.61 15.03
CA LEU A 4 16.80 5.33 14.56
C LEU A 4 15.43 5.07 15.20
N ASP A 5 15.22 5.53 16.43
CA ASP A 5 13.95 5.39 17.15
C ASP A 5 12.83 6.14 16.41
N VAL A 6 13.09 7.35 15.89
CA VAL A 6 12.13 8.09 15.04
C VAL A 6 11.71 7.28 13.80
N ILE A 7 12.67 6.61 13.15
CA ILE A 7 12.38 5.77 11.98
C ILE A 7 11.58 4.54 12.40
N ILE A 8 11.95 3.89 13.51
CA ILE A 8 11.25 2.72 14.04
C ILE A 8 9.81 3.08 14.40
N ASP A 9 9.57 4.20 15.07
CA ASP A 9 8.22 4.66 15.43
C ASP A 9 7.36 4.86 14.19
N HIS A 10 7.95 5.44 13.13
CA HIS A 10 7.27 5.62 11.85
C HIS A 10 6.96 4.28 11.17
N VAL A 11 7.91 3.34 11.18
CA VAL A 11 7.72 1.98 10.65
C VAL A 11 6.66 1.21 11.42
N MET A 12 6.66 1.30 12.75
CA MET A 12 5.67 0.63 13.59
C MET A 12 4.27 1.17 13.36
N LYS A 13 4.15 2.49 13.14
CA LYS A 13 2.87 3.13 12.81
C LYS A 13 2.30 2.65 11.48
N HIS A 14 3.16 2.42 10.48
CA HIS A 14 2.74 2.04 9.12
C HIS A 14 2.82 0.53 8.85
N GLY A 15 3.45 -0.26 9.71
CA GLY A 15 3.54 -1.72 9.58
C GLY A 15 4.39 -2.24 8.41
N ASP A 16 5.09 -1.38 7.67
CA ASP A 16 5.96 -1.79 6.54
C ASP A 16 7.45 -1.51 6.82
N VAL A 17 8.24 -2.58 6.95
CA VAL A 17 9.70 -2.52 7.14
C VAL A 17 10.42 -1.90 5.93
N ARG A 18 9.83 -1.97 4.73
CA ARG A 18 10.39 -1.36 3.51
C ARG A 18 10.37 0.16 3.59
N LEU A 19 9.36 0.74 4.24
CA LEU A 19 9.33 2.17 4.55
C LEU A 19 10.55 2.57 5.38
N GLY A 20 10.90 1.76 6.39
CA GLY A 20 12.08 2.00 7.23
C GLY A 20 13.38 2.03 6.44
N LEU A 21 13.56 1.07 5.52
CA LEU A 21 14.73 1.04 4.64
C LEU A 21 14.79 2.25 3.70
N ASP A 22 13.64 2.68 3.17
CA ASP A 22 13.57 3.87 2.32
C ASP A 22 13.88 5.15 3.10
N LEU A 23 13.35 5.29 4.31
CA LEU A 23 13.64 6.41 5.22
C LEU A 23 15.14 6.50 5.52
N ILE A 24 15.78 5.38 5.85
CA ILE A 24 17.23 5.33 6.09
C ILE A 24 17.97 5.79 4.83
N LYS A 25 17.63 5.23 3.66
CA LYS A 25 18.28 5.56 2.40
C LYS A 25 18.15 7.06 2.07
N ARG A 26 16.96 7.65 2.21
CA ARG A 26 16.74 9.07 1.93
C ARG A 26 17.45 9.98 2.92
N SER A 27 17.44 9.63 4.20
CA SER A 27 18.17 10.38 5.23
C SER A 27 19.66 10.46 4.91
N VAL A 28 20.25 9.35 4.44
CA VAL A 28 21.64 9.33 3.95
C VAL A 28 21.81 10.19 2.71
N LEU A 29 20.90 10.11 1.73
CA LEU A 29 20.96 10.93 0.50
C LEU A 29 20.87 12.43 0.80
N TYR A 30 20.11 12.87 1.80
CA TYR A 30 20.06 14.27 2.21
C TYR A 30 21.39 14.72 2.84
N ALA A 31 21.98 13.90 3.70
CA ALA A 31 23.29 14.18 4.27
C ALA A 31 24.39 14.24 3.19
N GLU A 32 24.39 13.32 2.24
CA GLU A 32 25.32 13.30 1.10
C GLU A 32 25.18 14.53 0.21
N LYS A 33 23.94 14.92 -0.12
CA LYS A 33 23.67 16.16 -0.88
C LYS A 33 24.19 17.41 -0.17
N ALA A 34 24.21 17.39 1.16
CA ALA A 34 24.77 18.46 1.98
C ALA A 34 26.29 18.31 2.24
N ALA A 35 26.97 17.37 1.57
CA ALA A 35 28.38 17.04 1.73
C ALA A 35 28.77 16.69 3.19
N ARG A 36 27.84 16.14 3.96
CA ARG A 36 28.05 15.69 5.35
C ARG A 36 28.35 14.20 5.40
N LYS A 37 29.15 13.79 6.37
CA LYS A 37 29.50 12.38 6.65
C LYS A 37 28.59 11.71 7.68
N SER A 38 27.65 12.46 8.25
CA SER A 38 26.74 12.01 9.30
C SER A 38 25.32 12.52 9.04
N VAL A 39 24.36 11.63 9.23
CA VAL A 39 22.92 11.94 9.19
C VAL A 39 22.53 12.70 10.45
N THR A 40 21.66 13.69 10.28
CA THR A 40 21.10 14.52 11.36
C THR A 40 19.60 14.31 11.49
N GLU A 41 18.99 14.80 12.56
CA GLU A 41 17.54 14.74 12.76
C GLU A 41 16.75 15.42 11.64
N ASP A 42 17.23 16.56 11.14
CA ASP A 42 16.63 17.27 10.01
C ASP A 42 16.58 16.43 8.72
N ASP A 43 17.58 15.57 8.48
CA ASP A 43 17.57 14.66 7.33
C ASP A 43 16.50 13.58 7.47
N VAL A 44 16.33 13.05 8.69
CA VAL A 44 15.32 12.04 8.99
C VAL A 44 13.93 12.64 8.89
N GLN A 45 13.72 13.84 9.45
CA GLN A 45 12.44 14.53 9.36
C GLN A 45 12.07 14.85 7.91
N LYS A 46 13.02 15.34 7.10
CA LYS A 46 12.81 15.54 5.66
C LYS A 46 12.47 14.24 4.93
N ALA A 47 13.10 13.13 5.31
CA ALA A 47 12.77 11.83 4.73
C ALA A 47 11.35 11.36 5.09
N VAL A 48 10.95 11.52 6.36
CA VAL A 48 9.60 11.21 6.85
C VAL A 48 8.54 12.06 6.14
N ASP A 49 8.77 13.37 6.04
CA ASP A 49 7.84 14.29 5.38
C ASP A 49 7.69 13.94 3.89
N ALA A 50 8.79 13.53 3.24
CA ALA A 50 8.78 13.12 1.85
C ALA A 50 8.24 11.69 1.61
N SER A 51 8.12 10.84 2.64
CA SER A 51 7.72 9.44 2.47
C SER A 51 6.24 9.18 2.74
N ARG A 52 5.53 10.14 3.37
CA ARG A 52 4.17 9.95 3.89
C ARG A 52 3.17 9.43 2.84
N ASP A 53 3.32 9.86 1.58
CA ASP A 53 2.49 9.38 0.47
C ASP A 53 3.29 8.63 -0.61
N LEU A 54 4.62 8.83 -0.67
CA LEU A 54 5.40 8.37 -1.82
C LEU A 54 5.48 6.85 -1.93
N HIS A 55 5.48 6.12 -0.81
CA HIS A 55 5.58 4.66 -0.87
C HIS A 55 4.34 4.05 -1.53
N LEU A 56 3.15 4.45 -1.07
CA LEU A 56 1.89 4.00 -1.63
C LEU A 56 1.71 4.47 -3.07
N GLU A 57 2.08 5.72 -3.39
CA GLU A 57 2.09 6.24 -4.77
C GLU A 57 2.98 5.41 -5.69
N MET A 58 4.19 5.05 -5.27
CA MET A 58 5.11 4.21 -6.05
C MET A 58 4.57 2.79 -6.26
N LEU A 59 3.98 2.19 -5.23
CA LEU A 59 3.38 0.86 -5.32
C LEU A 59 2.21 0.88 -6.33
N ILE A 60 1.29 1.84 -6.20
CA ILE A 60 0.13 2.00 -7.09
C ILE A 60 0.57 2.33 -8.52
N ALA A 61 1.60 3.15 -8.71
CA ALA A 61 2.16 3.45 -10.03
C ALA A 61 2.74 2.21 -10.73
N SER A 62 3.22 1.22 -9.97
CA SER A 62 3.75 -0.04 -10.50
C SER A 62 2.67 -1.08 -10.88
N LEU A 63 1.40 -0.77 -10.59
CA LEU A 63 0.28 -1.65 -10.90
C LEU A 63 -0.20 -1.46 -12.34
N SER A 64 -0.62 -2.57 -12.95
CA SER A 64 -1.38 -2.53 -14.21
C SER A 64 -2.80 -2.00 -13.98
N ASP A 65 -3.49 -1.60 -15.05
CA ASP A 65 -4.86 -1.05 -14.92
C ASP A 65 -5.84 -2.07 -14.35
N ASP A 66 -5.71 -3.35 -14.70
CA ASP A 66 -6.49 -4.44 -14.10
C ASP A 66 -6.23 -4.57 -12.59
N GLU A 67 -4.98 -4.38 -12.16
CA GLU A 67 -4.60 -4.44 -10.73
C GLU A 67 -5.14 -3.24 -9.96
N CYS A 68 -5.04 -2.04 -10.53
CA CYS A 68 -5.63 -0.81 -9.99
C CYS A 68 -7.15 -0.94 -9.87
N LEU A 69 -7.82 -1.51 -10.87
CA LEU A 69 -9.26 -1.73 -10.85
C LEU A 69 -9.67 -2.65 -9.70
N VAL A 70 -8.97 -3.78 -9.51
CA VAL A 70 -9.26 -4.70 -8.40
C VAL A 70 -9.01 -4.03 -7.05
N LEU A 71 -7.92 -3.26 -6.91
CA LEU A 71 -7.62 -2.52 -5.68
C LEU A 71 -8.67 -1.44 -5.39
N LYS A 72 -9.13 -0.72 -6.42
CA LYS A 72 -10.18 0.30 -6.32
C LYS A 72 -11.48 -0.30 -5.80
N ILE A 73 -11.97 -1.37 -6.42
CA ILE A 73 -13.19 -2.07 -5.99
C ILE A 73 -13.03 -2.63 -4.57
N ALA A 74 -11.86 -3.19 -4.24
CA ALA A 74 -11.59 -3.65 -2.88
C ALA A 74 -11.69 -2.51 -1.85
N ALA A 75 -11.15 -1.32 -2.18
CA ALA A 75 -11.20 -0.15 -1.31
C ALA A 75 -12.59 0.49 -1.21
N GLU A 76 -13.36 0.49 -2.30
CA GLU A 76 -14.75 0.97 -2.31
C GLU A 76 -15.68 0.09 -1.45
N LEU A 77 -15.46 -1.24 -1.49
CA LEU A 77 -16.20 -2.19 -0.66
C LEU A 77 -15.69 -2.28 0.78
N PHE A 78 -14.49 -1.77 1.06
CA PHE A 78 -13.94 -1.78 2.41
C PHE A 78 -14.66 -0.76 3.31
N SER A 79 -15.04 -1.21 4.49
CA SER A 79 -15.62 -0.40 5.55
C SER A 79 -14.97 -0.72 6.88
N ASP A 80 -15.02 0.23 7.82
CA ASP A 80 -14.42 0.05 9.16
C ASP A 80 -15.06 -1.11 9.95
N GLU A 81 -16.30 -1.47 9.63
CA GLU A 81 -17.05 -2.53 10.30
C GLU A 81 -16.97 -3.88 9.59
N THR A 82 -16.79 -3.89 8.26
CA THR A 82 -16.80 -5.12 7.46
C THR A 82 -15.75 -5.10 6.37
N SER A 83 -14.97 -6.18 6.33
CA SER A 83 -13.99 -6.42 5.29
C SER A 83 -14.61 -7.29 4.19
N PRO A 84 -14.50 -6.89 2.91
CA PRO A 84 -15.08 -7.64 1.82
C PRO A 84 -14.34 -8.95 1.60
N THR A 85 -15.06 -9.95 1.10
CA THR A 85 -14.47 -11.19 0.64
C THR A 85 -13.94 -11.05 -0.78
N THR A 86 -12.98 -11.89 -1.15
CA THR A 86 -12.51 -11.96 -2.55
C THR A 86 -13.65 -12.22 -3.53
N LYS A 87 -14.69 -12.95 -3.10
CA LYS A 87 -15.87 -13.24 -3.93
C LYS A 87 -16.71 -11.99 -4.18
N GLU A 88 -16.98 -11.17 -3.15
CA GLU A 88 -17.74 -9.92 -3.29
C GLU A 88 -17.01 -8.93 -4.20
N ILE A 89 -15.68 -8.80 -4.05
CA ILE A 89 -14.87 -7.97 -4.95
C ILE A 89 -14.96 -8.47 -6.40
N MET A 90 -14.92 -9.79 -6.60
CA MET A 90 -15.03 -10.39 -7.93
C MET A 90 -16.41 -10.18 -8.56
N GLU A 91 -17.47 -10.19 -7.77
CA GLU A 91 -18.85 -9.95 -8.23
C GLU A 91 -19.09 -8.47 -8.57
N ALA A 92 -18.38 -7.55 -7.90
CA ALA A 92 -18.45 -6.11 -8.16
C ALA A 92 -17.60 -5.64 -9.35
N LEU A 93 -16.73 -6.49 -9.91
CA LEU A 93 -15.93 -6.14 -11.09
C LEU A 93 -16.82 -5.96 -12.33
N PRO A 94 -16.51 -4.97 -13.20
CA PRO A 94 -17.25 -4.75 -14.43
C PRO A 94 -17.05 -5.93 -15.40
N ALA A 95 -18.02 -6.14 -16.30
CA ALA A 95 -17.98 -7.24 -17.28
C ALA A 95 -16.75 -7.21 -18.22
N LYS A 96 -16.14 -6.03 -18.41
CA LYS A 96 -14.88 -5.84 -19.17
C LYS A 96 -13.61 -6.03 -18.34
N GLY A 97 -13.73 -6.39 -17.06
CA GLY A 97 -12.61 -6.56 -16.14
C GLY A 97 -11.76 -7.82 -16.42
N PRO A 98 -10.71 -8.04 -15.61
CA PRO A 98 -9.81 -9.18 -15.79
C PRO A 98 -10.51 -10.53 -15.67
N LYS A 99 -9.99 -11.54 -16.39
CA LYS A 99 -10.48 -12.92 -16.31
C LYS A 99 -10.28 -13.51 -14.91
N LEU A 100 -11.11 -14.49 -14.53
CA LEU A 100 -11.11 -15.16 -13.23
C LEU A 100 -9.73 -15.65 -12.76
N THR A 101 -8.98 -16.29 -13.67
CA THR A 101 -7.63 -16.79 -13.37
C THR A 101 -6.68 -15.65 -13.02
N ARG A 102 -6.73 -14.56 -13.78
CA ARG A 102 -5.92 -13.35 -13.58
C ARG A 102 -6.26 -12.66 -12.28
N ILE A 103 -7.54 -12.58 -11.90
CA ILE A 103 -7.95 -11.97 -10.62
C ILE A 103 -7.27 -12.64 -9.41
N SER A 104 -7.15 -13.97 -9.42
CA SER A 104 -6.47 -14.68 -8.33
C SER A 104 -4.98 -14.34 -8.21
N GLU A 105 -4.32 -14.06 -9.34
CA GLU A 105 -2.92 -13.63 -9.38
C GLU A 105 -2.77 -12.18 -8.93
N ILE A 106 -3.73 -11.33 -9.29
CA ILE A 106 -3.81 -9.94 -8.85
C ILE A 106 -3.91 -9.89 -7.32
N PHE A 107 -4.84 -10.63 -6.70
CA PHE A 107 -4.93 -10.67 -5.23
C PHE A 107 -3.61 -11.10 -4.58
N LYS A 108 -2.96 -12.14 -5.10
CA LYS A 108 -1.64 -12.58 -4.58
C LYS A 108 -0.57 -11.51 -4.75
N ARG A 109 -0.61 -10.73 -5.84
CA ARG A 109 0.36 -9.66 -6.07
C ARG A 109 0.11 -8.48 -5.13
N LEU A 110 -1.14 -8.05 -4.97
CA LEU A 110 -1.50 -6.98 -4.04
C LEU A 110 -1.11 -7.35 -2.60
N ASP A 111 -1.31 -8.61 -2.21
CA ASP A 111 -0.89 -9.16 -0.91
C ASP A 111 0.64 -9.15 -0.73
N ARG A 112 1.40 -9.59 -1.75
CA ARG A 112 2.88 -9.49 -1.71
C ARG A 112 3.40 -8.06 -1.59
N LEU A 113 2.70 -7.11 -2.21
CA LEU A 113 3.01 -5.68 -2.14
C LEU A 113 2.53 -5.02 -0.85
N ARG A 114 1.87 -5.75 0.05
CA ARG A 114 1.26 -5.22 1.29
C ARG A 114 0.27 -4.09 1.04
N LEU A 115 -0.43 -4.12 -0.09
CA LEU A 115 -1.57 -3.22 -0.32
C LEU A 115 -2.84 -3.79 0.32
N ILE A 116 -2.91 -5.12 0.40
CA ILE A 116 -3.98 -5.86 1.06
C ILE A 116 -3.42 -6.99 1.92
N ASP A 117 -4.22 -7.49 2.85
CA ASP A 117 -4.00 -8.75 3.54
C ASP A 117 -5.13 -9.74 3.23
N LEU A 118 -4.76 -10.96 2.83
CA LEU A 118 -5.71 -12.06 2.58
C LEU A 118 -5.85 -12.96 3.83
N GLN A 119 -6.94 -12.80 4.57
CA GLN A 119 -7.23 -13.62 5.75
C GLN A 119 -8.20 -14.76 5.45
N TYR A 120 -7.85 -15.97 5.87
CA TYR A 120 -8.72 -17.14 5.75
C TYR A 120 -9.58 -17.30 6.98
N SER A 121 -10.91 -17.32 6.81
CA SER A 121 -11.80 -17.78 7.87
C SER A 121 -12.16 -19.24 7.68
N ASN A 122 -11.96 -20.03 8.74
CA ASN A 122 -12.32 -21.45 8.80
C ASN A 122 -13.68 -21.68 9.49
N GLN A 123 -14.44 -20.62 9.79
CA GLN A 123 -15.73 -20.78 10.44
C GLN A 123 -16.81 -21.18 9.42
N GLY A 124 -17.07 -22.49 9.36
CA GLY A 124 -18.32 -23.12 8.93
C GLY A 124 -18.90 -22.69 7.57
N GLY A 125 -18.49 -23.35 6.48
CA GLY A 125 -19.24 -23.32 5.21
C GLY A 125 -18.45 -23.02 3.94
N GLY A 126 -17.12 -22.91 4.01
CA GLY A 126 -16.24 -22.78 2.83
C GLY A 126 -15.01 -21.93 3.11
N ARG A 127 -13.93 -22.12 2.33
CA ARG A 127 -12.72 -21.29 2.39
C ARG A 127 -13.04 -19.89 1.86
N ARG A 128 -13.57 -19.00 2.69
CA ARG A 128 -13.70 -17.57 2.37
C ARG A 128 -12.39 -16.86 2.68
N ARG A 129 -11.99 -15.96 1.79
CA ARG A 129 -10.84 -15.07 1.95
C ARG A 129 -11.37 -13.67 2.14
N PHE A 130 -11.12 -13.10 3.31
CA PHE A 130 -11.38 -11.69 3.60
C PHE A 130 -10.19 -10.86 3.14
N VAL A 131 -10.49 -9.67 2.62
CA VAL A 131 -9.52 -8.72 2.12
C VAL A 131 -9.51 -7.52 3.05
N HIS A 132 -8.37 -7.29 3.69
CA HIS A 132 -8.14 -6.08 4.48
C HIS A 132 -7.22 -5.14 3.73
N LEU A 133 -7.44 -3.83 3.83
CA LEU A 133 -6.47 -2.85 3.34
C LEU A 133 -5.40 -2.61 4.40
N HIS A 134 -4.15 -2.47 3.95
CA HIS A 134 -3.04 -2.12 4.84
C HIS A 134 -2.95 -0.60 5.09
N GLU A 135 -3.54 0.19 4.19
CA GLU A 135 -3.56 1.65 4.24
C GLU A 135 -4.99 2.18 4.32
N ASP A 136 -5.14 3.43 4.75
CA ASP A 136 -6.45 4.10 4.82
C ASP A 136 -7.14 4.10 3.45
N ARG A 137 -8.39 3.62 3.41
CA ARG A 137 -9.17 3.53 2.16
C ARG A 137 -9.26 4.88 1.43
N ALA A 138 -9.41 5.98 2.15
CA ALA A 138 -9.54 7.31 1.57
C ALA A 138 -8.23 7.75 0.91
N LEU A 139 -7.09 7.39 1.52
CA LEU A 139 -5.77 7.64 0.94
C LEU A 139 -5.56 6.81 -0.33
N VAL A 140 -5.87 5.52 -0.29
CA VAL A 140 -5.77 4.61 -1.45
C VAL A 140 -6.61 5.13 -2.61
N LEU A 141 -7.87 5.52 -2.37
CA LEU A 141 -8.76 6.07 -3.40
C LEU A 141 -8.26 7.41 -3.94
N THR A 142 -7.71 8.28 -3.09
CA THR A 142 -7.14 9.56 -3.50
C THR A 142 -5.97 9.37 -4.46
N ILE A 143 -5.06 8.44 -4.14
CA ILE A 143 -3.89 8.18 -4.99
C ILE A 143 -4.28 7.49 -6.29
N LEU A 144 -5.23 6.56 -6.26
CA LEU A 144 -5.79 5.94 -7.48
C LEU A 144 -6.40 6.99 -8.41
N ALA A 145 -7.16 7.95 -7.87
CA ALA A 145 -7.73 9.05 -8.64
C ALA A 145 -6.66 9.96 -9.25
N ARG A 146 -5.58 10.26 -8.53
CA ARG A 146 -4.43 11.01 -9.06
C ARG A 146 -3.75 10.28 -10.23
N ARG A 147 -3.61 8.95 -10.15
CA ARG A 147 -3.05 8.13 -11.24
C ARG A 147 -3.95 8.18 -12.47
N GLU A 148 -5.26 8.07 -12.32
CA GLU A 148 -6.22 8.16 -13.43
C GLU A 148 -6.09 9.53 -14.14
N GLN A 149 -6.02 10.63 -13.38
CA GLN A 149 -5.84 11.98 -13.94
C GLN A 149 -4.49 12.22 -14.65
N ALA A 150 -3.46 11.44 -14.32
CA ALA A 150 -2.15 11.53 -14.97
C ALA A 150 -2.03 10.65 -16.23
N ALA A 151 -3.00 9.75 -16.45
CA ALA A 151 -3.06 8.86 -17.61
C ALA A 151 -3.92 9.43 -18.75
N ASP A 152 -4.75 10.44 -18.46
CA ASP A 152 -5.52 11.26 -19.42
C ASP A 152 -4.71 12.46 -19.94
#